data_AF-A0A6A4V614-F1
#
_entry.id   AF-A0A6A4V614-F1
#
_cell.length_a   1.000
_cell.length_b   1.000
_cell.length_c   1.000
_cell.angle_alpha   90.00
_cell.angle_beta   90.00
_cell.angle_gamma   90.00
#
_symmetry.space_group_name_H-M   'P 1'
#
loop_
_entity.id
_entity.type
_entity.pdbx_description
1 polymer ?
#
loop_
_entity_poly.entity_id
_entity_poly.type
_entity_poly.pdbx_seq_one_letter_code
_entity_poly.pdbx_strand_id
1 'polypeptide(L)'
;MSNEKKLLAKPASGAQFLLKEPPPEHPPSRRVSIPGDNTGLKLTLYQYQTCPFCCKVRAFLDYYGISYDLIEVNPVLRKEVKWSSYKKVPVVVAETPQGWQQLNDSSMVMSALYSYLYDPSRELPELASYYPPLTATDADGRRRTDIMNKYFLMYGDRDTKRTKEDIK
;
A
#
# COMPACT_ATOMS: atom_id res chain seq x y z
N MET A 1 -34.79 15.38 20.35
CA MET A 1 -34.27 14.05 19.94
C MET A 1 -33.69 14.18 18.55
N SER A 2 -32.43 14.61 18.42
CA SER A 2 -31.78 14.78 17.11
C SER A 2 -31.10 13.49 16.70
N ASN A 3 -31.50 12.98 15.53
CA ASN A 3 -30.99 11.79 14.87
C ASN A 3 -29.46 11.77 14.80
N GLU A 4 -28.84 10.86 15.56
CA GLU A 4 -27.50 10.37 15.29
C GLU A 4 -27.51 9.63 13.94
N LYS A 5 -27.07 10.30 12.88
CA LYS A 5 -26.76 9.62 11.61
C LYS A 5 -25.56 8.71 11.85
N LYS A 6 -25.85 7.47 12.21
CA LYS A 6 -24.89 6.39 12.42
C LYS A 6 -24.01 6.26 11.16
N LEU A 7 -22.73 6.58 11.31
CA LEU A 7 -21.70 6.42 10.30
C LEU A 7 -21.52 4.91 10.06
N LEU A 8 -22.25 4.34 9.09
CA LEU A 8 -22.14 2.92 8.74
C LEU A 8 -20.87 2.68 7.92
N ALA A 9 -19.77 2.54 8.64
CA ALA A 9 -18.53 1.93 8.17
C ALA A 9 -18.82 0.47 7.79
N LYS A 10 -18.94 0.17 6.50
CA LYS A 10 -18.92 -1.23 6.04
C LYS A 10 -17.45 -1.60 5.78
N PRO A 11 -16.82 -2.45 6.60
CA PRO A 11 -15.52 -3.01 6.24
C PRO A 11 -15.70 -3.84 4.98
N ALA A 12 -14.97 -3.51 3.92
CA ALA A 12 -14.88 -4.39 2.76
C ALA A 12 -14.13 -5.67 3.18
N SER A 13 -14.72 -6.82 2.87
CA SER A 13 -14.16 -8.14 3.20
C SER A 13 -12.81 -8.37 2.50
N GLY A 14 -11.94 -9.15 3.15
CA GLY A 14 -10.54 -9.36 2.83
C GLY A 14 -10.24 -9.76 1.37
N ALA A 15 -9.02 -9.40 0.95
CA ALA A 15 -8.46 -9.45 -0.42
C ALA A 15 -8.94 -8.34 -1.37
N GLN A 16 -9.24 -7.15 -0.85
CA GLN A 16 -9.44 -6.00 -1.73
C GLN A 16 -8.12 -5.65 -2.44
N PHE A 17 -8.18 -5.51 -3.76
CA PHE A 17 -7.04 -5.20 -4.65
C PHE A 17 -6.05 -6.34 -4.93
N LEU A 18 -6.44 -7.61 -4.71
CA LEU A 18 -5.74 -8.74 -5.33
C LEU A 18 -6.19 -8.89 -6.78
N LEU A 19 -5.29 -8.62 -7.72
CA LEU A 19 -5.56 -8.70 -9.15
C LEU A 19 -5.29 -10.14 -9.64
N LYS A 20 -6.24 -10.70 -10.39
CA LYS A 20 -6.09 -12.02 -11.04
C LYS A 20 -5.29 -11.96 -12.33
N GLU A 21 -5.27 -10.79 -12.96
CA GLU A 21 -4.51 -10.50 -14.18
C GLU A 21 -3.42 -9.49 -13.86
N PRO A 22 -2.26 -9.54 -14.55
CA PRO A 22 -1.21 -8.56 -14.37
C PRO A 22 -1.71 -7.17 -14.77
N PRO A 23 -1.25 -6.10 -14.10
CA PRO A 23 -1.48 -4.75 -14.61
C PRO A 23 -0.86 -4.59 -16.00
N PRO A 24 -1.42 -3.72 -16.87
CA PRO A 24 -0.85 -3.43 -18.18
C PRO A 24 0.63 -3.11 -18.09
N GLU A 25 1.41 -3.72 -18.99
CA GLU A 25 2.84 -3.49 -19.06
C GLU A 25 3.13 -2.05 -19.50
N HIS A 26 3.92 -1.36 -18.70
CA HIS A 26 4.50 -0.07 -19.03
C HIS A 26 6.00 -0.14 -18.80
N PRO A 27 6.83 0.40 -19.72
CA PRO A 27 8.27 0.38 -19.53
C PRO A 27 8.62 1.17 -18.25
N PRO A 28 9.42 0.60 -17.34
CA PRO A 28 9.83 1.31 -16.15
C PRO A 28 10.70 2.49 -16.54
N SER A 29 10.33 3.67 -16.07
CA SER A 29 11.13 4.89 -16.22
C SER A 29 12.47 4.81 -15.48
N ARG A 30 12.53 4.03 -14.41
CA ARG A 30 13.75 3.70 -13.68
C ARG A 30 13.61 2.32 -13.04
N ARG A 31 14.68 1.53 -13.03
CA ARG A 31 14.79 0.32 -12.22
C ARG A 31 15.77 0.57 -11.10
N VAL A 32 15.38 0.26 -9.87
CA VAL A 32 16.25 0.33 -8.70
C VAL A 32 16.57 -1.09 -8.28
N SER A 33 17.81 -1.52 -8.55
CA SER A 33 18.32 -2.82 -8.14
C SER A 33 19.34 -2.62 -7.03
N ILE A 34 19.05 -3.18 -5.86
CA ILE A 34 19.88 -3.05 -4.68
C ILE A 34 20.66 -4.36 -4.49
N PRO A 35 22.00 -4.34 -4.55
CA PRO A 35 22.80 -5.53 -4.29
C PRO A 35 22.54 -6.05 -2.87
N GLY A 36 22.12 -7.31 -2.75
CA GLY A 36 21.83 -7.94 -1.46
C GLY A 36 20.36 -7.93 -1.04
N ASP A 37 19.45 -7.45 -1.88
CA ASP A 37 18.01 -7.65 -1.67
C ASP A 37 17.68 -9.15 -1.65
N ASN A 38 17.28 -9.63 -0.47
CA ASN A 38 16.88 -11.01 -0.21
C ASN A 38 15.41 -11.11 0.20
N THR A 39 14.62 -10.06 -0.02
CA THR A 39 13.22 -10.00 0.38
C THR A 39 12.32 -10.90 -0.47
N GLY A 40 12.77 -11.27 -1.67
CA GLY A 40 11.97 -12.07 -2.62
C GLY A 40 10.79 -11.31 -3.23
N LEU A 41 10.66 -10.01 -2.93
CA LEU A 41 9.59 -9.17 -3.45
C LEU A 41 9.94 -8.65 -4.84
N LYS A 42 8.99 -8.74 -5.77
CA LYS A 42 9.04 -8.03 -7.04
C LYS A 42 8.01 -6.91 -7.03
N LEU A 43 8.49 -5.69 -6.85
CA LEU A 43 7.65 -4.52 -6.65
C LEU A 43 7.68 -3.59 -7.87
N THR A 44 6.51 -3.08 -8.22
CA THR A 44 6.33 -2.02 -9.21
C THR A 44 5.65 -0.82 -8.56
N LEU A 45 6.33 0.32 -8.52
CA LEU A 45 5.85 1.58 -7.95
C LEU A 45 5.37 2.53 -9.07
N TYR A 46 4.08 2.83 -9.05
CA TYR A 46 3.47 3.89 -9.85
C TYR A 46 3.46 5.18 -9.05
N GLN A 47 4.17 6.21 -9.55
CA GLN A 47 4.37 7.44 -8.80
C GLN A 47 4.35 8.71 -9.67
N TYR A 48 4.38 9.86 -8.97
CA TYR A 48 4.89 11.11 -9.52
C TYR A 48 6.22 11.46 -8.86
N GLN A 49 7.20 11.88 -9.65
CA GLN A 49 8.56 12.14 -9.18
C GLN A 49 8.65 13.16 -8.04
N THR A 50 7.83 14.21 -8.08
CA THR A 50 7.85 15.31 -7.09
C THR A 50 6.80 15.17 -5.98
N CYS A 51 6.03 14.08 -5.96
CA CYS A 51 4.97 13.91 -4.98
C CYS A 51 5.53 13.47 -3.60
N PRO A 52 5.21 14.17 -2.50
CA PRO A 52 5.72 13.83 -1.17
C PRO A 52 5.26 12.44 -0.69
N PHE A 53 4.05 12.01 -1.05
CA PHE A 53 3.55 10.67 -0.72
C PHE A 53 4.33 9.58 -1.44
N CYS A 54 4.76 9.83 -2.67
CA CYS A 54 5.61 8.93 -3.45
C CYS A 54 7.04 8.91 -2.90
N CYS A 55 7.61 10.08 -2.58
CA CYS A 55 8.90 10.19 -1.93
C CYS A 55 8.96 9.39 -0.63
N LYS A 56 7.87 9.38 0.14
CA LYS A 56 7.76 8.59 1.38
C LYS A 56 7.95 7.09 1.14
N VAL A 57 7.28 6.54 0.11
CA VAL A 57 7.42 5.12 -0.25
C VAL A 57 8.81 4.83 -0.80
N ARG A 58 9.36 5.69 -1.67
CA ARG A 58 10.73 5.52 -2.18
C ARG A 58 11.76 5.50 -1.06
N ALA A 59 11.69 6.49 -0.16
CA ALA A 59 12.60 6.55 0.99
C ALA A 59 12.52 5.30 1.86
N PHE A 60 11.32 4.73 2.03
CA PHE A 60 11.16 3.45 2.72
C PHE A 60 11.83 2.29 1.97
N LEU A 61 11.56 2.12 0.67
CA LEU A 61 12.14 1.05 -0.13
C LEU A 61 13.67 1.13 -0.18
N ASP A 62 14.19 2.35 -0.42
CA ASP A 62 15.62 2.64 -0.44
C ASP A 62 16.29 2.35 0.91
N TYR A 63 15.63 2.72 2.02
CA TYR A 63 16.17 2.50 3.38
C TYR A 63 16.24 1.01 3.76
N TYR A 64 15.21 0.23 3.41
CA TYR A 64 15.17 -1.21 3.69
C TYR A 64 15.89 -2.06 2.63
N GLY A 65 16.47 -1.43 1.61
CA GLY A 65 17.25 -2.14 0.59
C GLY A 65 16.42 -3.02 -0.34
N ILE A 66 15.16 -2.64 -0.59
CA ILE A 66 14.23 -3.40 -1.45
C ILE A 66 14.35 -2.93 -2.90
N SER A 67 14.51 -3.86 -3.83
CA SER A 67 14.54 -3.57 -5.26
C SER A 67 13.13 -3.36 -5.81
N TYR A 68 12.99 -2.42 -6.75
CA TYR A 68 11.69 -2.10 -7.34
C TYR A 68 11.82 -1.44 -8.73
N ASP A 69 10.79 -1.65 -9.55
CA ASP A 69 10.59 -0.97 -10.81
C ASP A 69 9.72 0.27 -10.62
N LEU A 70 10.11 1.39 -11.24
CA LEU A 70 9.43 2.67 -11.11
C LEU A 70 8.76 3.05 -12.43
N ILE A 71 7.44 3.19 -12.40
CA ILE A 71 6.63 3.70 -13.50
C ILE A 71 6.19 5.12 -13.17
N GLU A 72 6.66 6.09 -13.97
CA GLU A 72 6.25 7.48 -13.85
C GLU A 72 4.86 7.66 -14.48
N VAL A 73 3.91 8.10 -13.67
CA VAL A 73 2.53 8.33 -14.10
C VAL A 73 2.40 9.73 -14.67
N ASN A 74 1.71 9.89 -15.79
CA ASN A 74 1.44 11.22 -16.32
C ASN A 74 0.36 11.92 -15.47
N PRO A 75 0.61 13.09 -14.83
CA PRO A 75 -0.34 13.72 -13.92
C PRO A 75 -1.65 14.18 -14.59
N VAL A 76 -1.60 14.44 -15.90
CA VAL A 76 -2.75 14.89 -16.70
C VAL A 76 -3.53 13.69 -17.21
N LEU A 77 -2.88 12.78 -17.94
CA LEU A 77 -3.56 11.68 -18.64
C LEU A 77 -3.80 10.44 -17.77
N ARG A 78 -2.93 10.22 -16.78
CA ARG A 78 -2.95 9.12 -15.79
C ARG A 78 -3.18 7.74 -16.41
N LYS A 79 -2.69 7.51 -17.63
CA LYS A 79 -2.95 6.30 -18.43
C LYS A 79 -2.44 5.05 -17.71
N GLU A 80 -1.33 5.20 -17.02
CA GLU A 80 -0.56 4.14 -16.36
C GLU A 80 -1.29 3.55 -15.15
N VAL A 81 -2.27 4.27 -14.59
CA VAL A 81 -3.10 3.84 -13.45
C VAL A 81 -4.59 3.70 -13.82
N LYS A 82 -4.94 3.74 -15.11
CA LYS A 82 -6.35 3.64 -15.55
C LYS A 82 -6.97 2.30 -15.24
N TRP A 83 -6.18 1.23 -15.22
CA TRP A 83 -6.62 -0.13 -14.92
C TRP A 83 -7.09 -0.28 -13.46
N SER A 84 -6.55 0.51 -12.53
CA SER A 84 -6.91 0.42 -11.12
C SER A 84 -8.17 1.23 -10.81
N SER A 85 -9.03 0.73 -9.92
CA SER A 85 -10.13 1.53 -9.36
C SER A 85 -9.64 2.64 -8.43
N TYR A 86 -8.41 2.53 -7.90
CA TYR A 86 -7.75 3.57 -7.11
C TYR A 86 -7.02 4.56 -8.04
N LYS A 87 -7.49 5.80 -8.10
CA LYS A 87 -7.01 6.83 -9.06
C LYS A 87 -5.97 7.81 -8.49
N LYS A 88 -5.35 7.48 -7.35
CA LYS A 88 -4.32 8.31 -6.71
C LYS A 88 -2.99 7.56 -6.74
N VAL A 89 -1.90 8.28 -6.51
CA VAL A 89 -0.54 7.73 -6.34
C VAL A 89 -0.04 8.03 -4.91
N PRO A 90 0.90 7.26 -4.35
CA PRO A 90 1.54 6.08 -4.94
C PRO A 90 0.62 4.85 -4.98
N VAL A 91 0.83 4.00 -5.98
CA VAL A 91 0.31 2.64 -6.05
C VAL A 91 1.50 1.70 -6.16
N VAL A 92 1.57 0.69 -5.29
CA VAL A 92 2.59 -0.36 -5.38
C VAL A 92 1.90 -1.65 -5.77
N VAL A 93 2.44 -2.35 -6.75
CA VAL A 93 2.00 -3.70 -7.10
C VAL A 93 3.11 -4.67 -6.78
N ALA A 94 2.79 -5.69 -5.99
CA ALA A 94 3.70 -6.79 -5.68
C ALA A 94 3.25 -8.05 -6.44
N GLU A 95 4.18 -8.69 -7.13
CA GLU A 95 3.95 -10.04 -7.67
C GLU A 95 3.99 -11.05 -6.52
N THR A 96 2.95 -11.87 -6.42
CA THR A 96 2.81 -12.90 -5.37
C THR A 96 2.40 -14.22 -6.03
N PRO A 97 2.57 -15.38 -5.35
CA PRO A 97 2.11 -16.66 -5.89
C PRO A 97 0.60 -16.71 -6.19
N GLN A 98 -0.20 -15.86 -5.54
CA GLN A 98 -1.66 -15.80 -5.71
C GLN A 98 -2.13 -14.83 -6.81
N GLY A 99 -1.21 -14.06 -7.42
CA GLY A 99 -1.49 -13.01 -8.38
C GLY A 99 -0.76 -11.71 -8.02
N TRP A 100 -1.34 -10.56 -8.38
CA TRP A 100 -0.71 -9.26 -8.16
C TRP A 100 -1.42 -8.49 -7.05
N GLN A 101 -0.75 -8.32 -5.91
CA GLN A 101 -1.30 -7.56 -4.80
C GLN A 101 -1.04 -6.07 -5.02
N GLN A 102 -2.10 -5.30 -5.24
CA GLN A 102 -2.01 -3.86 -5.29
C GLN A 102 -2.16 -3.27 -3.86
N LEU A 103 -1.23 -2.41 -3.48
CA LEU A 103 -1.19 -1.64 -2.23
C LEU A 103 -1.41 -0.15 -2.54
N ASN A 104 -2.26 0.48 -1.74
CA ASN A 104 -2.72 1.86 -1.93
C ASN A 104 -2.51 2.68 -0.66
N ASP A 105 -2.43 4.01 -0.80
CA ASP A 105 -2.01 4.94 0.26
C ASP A 105 -0.58 4.71 0.71
N SER A 106 0.21 5.79 0.65
CA SER A 106 1.63 5.75 1.00
C SER A 106 1.94 5.24 2.41
N SER A 107 1.03 5.38 3.39
CA SER A 107 1.24 4.92 4.77
C SER A 107 0.93 3.42 4.87
N MET A 108 -0.21 2.99 4.32
CA MET A 108 -0.58 1.57 4.30
C MET A 108 0.45 0.74 3.53
N VAL A 109 0.95 1.23 2.39
CA VAL A 109 2.04 0.58 1.63
C VAL A 109 3.24 0.30 2.54
N MET A 110 3.71 1.30 3.28
CA MET A 110 4.84 1.12 4.20
C MET A 110 4.51 0.13 5.32
N SER A 111 3.33 0.26 5.94
CA SER A 111 2.93 -0.61 7.05
C SER A 111 2.80 -2.08 6.63
N ALA A 112 2.22 -2.34 5.46
CA ALA A 112 2.08 -3.69 4.92
C ALA A 112 3.44 -4.29 4.55
N LEU A 113 4.29 -3.54 3.84
CA LEU A 113 5.64 -4.02 3.47
C LEU A 113 6.52 -4.22 4.70
N TYR A 114 6.47 -3.33 5.70
CA TYR A 114 7.25 -3.52 6.93
C TYR A 114 6.76 -4.74 7.71
N SER A 115 5.45 -4.96 7.77
CA SER A 115 4.89 -6.17 8.41
C SER A 115 5.39 -7.44 7.69
N TYR A 116 5.51 -7.41 6.37
CA TYR A 116 6.09 -8.51 5.59
C TYR A 116 7.59 -8.70 5.87
N LEU A 117 8.37 -7.63 5.93
CA LEU A 117 9.81 -7.72 6.25
C LEU A 117 10.06 -8.28 7.65
N TYR A 118 9.17 -7.94 8.60
CA TYR A 118 9.26 -8.45 9.97
C TYR A 118 8.89 -9.93 10.07
N ASP A 119 7.90 -10.38 9.28
CA ASP A 119 7.52 -11.77 9.20
C ASP A 119 7.34 -12.25 7.74
N PRO A 120 8.44 -12.65 7.08
CA PRO A 120 8.40 -13.11 5.69
C PRO A 120 7.66 -14.43 5.49
N SER A 121 7.27 -15.12 6.58
CA SER A 121 6.46 -16.35 6.50
C SER A 121 5.00 -16.06 6.13
N ARG A 122 4.56 -14.80 6.27
CA ARG A 122 3.19 -14.38 5.95
C ARG A 122 3.12 -13.86 4.53
N GLU A 123 1.99 -14.09 3.89
CA GLU A 123 1.78 -13.63 2.52
C GLU A 123 1.27 -12.19 2.48
N LEU A 124 1.75 -11.41 1.51
CA LEU A 124 1.38 -10.01 1.37
C LEU A 124 -0.13 -9.76 1.15
N PRO A 125 -0.90 -10.60 0.42
CA PRO A 125 -2.35 -10.45 0.31
C PRO A 125 -3.08 -10.61 1.66
N GLU A 126 -2.61 -11.51 2.51
CA GLU A 126 -3.13 -11.67 3.88
C GLU A 126 -2.86 -10.40 4.69
N LEU A 127 -1.62 -9.91 4.67
CA LEU A 127 -1.24 -8.68 5.37
C LEU A 127 -2.04 -7.46 4.89
N ALA A 128 -2.26 -7.34 3.58
CA ALA A 128 -3.04 -6.25 2.99
C ALA A 128 -4.50 -6.26 3.48
N SER A 129 -5.06 -7.43 3.80
CA SER A 129 -6.44 -7.56 4.28
C SER A 129 -6.71 -6.89 5.63
N TYR A 130 -5.67 -6.68 6.45
CA TYR A 130 -5.80 -5.99 7.74
C TYR A 130 -5.91 -4.46 7.63
N TYR A 131 -5.83 -3.92 6.40
CA TYR A 131 -5.93 -2.49 6.12
C TYR A 131 -7.16 -2.18 5.25
N PRO A 132 -8.39 -2.43 5.72
CA PRO A 132 -9.59 -2.24 4.91
C PRO A 132 -9.85 -0.75 4.63
N PRO A 133 -10.32 -0.39 3.43
CA PRO A 133 -10.74 0.97 3.14
C PRO A 133 -12.07 1.29 3.83
N LEU A 134 -12.08 2.39 4.54
CA LEU A 134 -13.24 2.98 5.18
C LEU A 134 -13.77 4.10 4.29
N THR A 135 -14.98 3.92 3.75
CA THR A 135 -15.65 4.99 3.00
C THR A 135 -16.70 5.68 3.88
N ALA A 136 -16.53 6.98 4.10
CA ALA A 136 -17.47 7.83 4.79
C ALA A 136 -18.00 8.91 3.83
N THR A 137 -19.23 9.36 4.06
CA THR A 137 -19.81 10.51 3.36
C THR A 137 -19.87 11.67 4.33
N ASP A 138 -19.23 12.78 4.00
CA ASP A 138 -19.23 13.99 4.84
C ASP A 138 -20.62 14.66 4.86
N ALA A 139 -20.80 15.64 5.76
CA ALA A 139 -21.99 16.50 5.81
C ALA A 139 -22.31 17.19 4.47
N ASP A 140 -21.28 17.48 3.67
CA ASP A 140 -21.39 18.09 2.34
C ASP A 140 -21.72 17.08 1.22
N GLY A 141 -21.96 15.81 1.55
CA GLY A 141 -22.26 14.75 0.57
C GLY A 141 -21.03 14.21 -0.19
N ARG A 142 -19.82 14.68 0.13
CA ARG A 142 -18.58 14.19 -0.49
C ARG A 142 -18.18 12.83 0.10
N ARG A 143 -17.90 11.85 -0.77
CA ARG A 143 -17.36 10.55 -0.35
C ARG A 143 -15.85 10.66 -0.11
N ARG A 144 -15.41 10.36 1.12
CA ARG A 144 -14.01 10.19 1.46
C ARG A 144 -13.73 8.72 1.74
N THR A 145 -12.64 8.23 1.17
CA THR A 145 -12.11 6.90 1.49
C THR A 145 -10.80 7.09 2.22
N ASP A 146 -10.71 6.54 3.42
CA ASP A 146 -9.48 6.40 4.20
C ASP A 146 -9.17 4.91 4.38
N ILE A 147 -7.97 4.57 4.84
CA ILE A 147 -7.59 3.18 5.13
C ILE A 147 -7.46 3.00 6.64
N MET A 148 -8.22 2.04 7.16
CA MET A 148 -8.15 1.66 8.57
C MET A 148 -6.78 1.02 8.85
N ASN A 149 -6.26 1.23 10.06
CA ASN A 149 -4.99 0.67 10.52
C ASN A 149 -3.75 1.11 9.73
N LYS A 150 -3.82 2.08 8.80
CA LYS A 150 -2.71 2.46 7.91
C LYS A 150 -1.39 2.90 8.57
N TYR A 151 -1.37 3.06 9.89
CA TYR A 151 -0.19 3.38 10.69
C TYR A 151 0.22 2.26 11.66
N PHE A 152 -0.53 1.16 11.70
CA PHE A 152 -0.27 0.01 12.56
C PHE A 152 0.48 -1.07 11.79
N LEU A 153 1.41 -1.73 12.49
CA LEU A 153 2.19 -2.84 11.96
C LEU A 153 1.61 -4.16 12.50
N MET A 154 1.49 -5.15 11.63
CA MET A 154 0.80 -6.40 11.93
C MET A 154 1.79 -7.46 12.39
N TYR A 155 2.19 -7.39 13.66
CA TYR A 155 3.18 -8.29 14.26
C TYR A 155 2.65 -9.69 14.61
N GLY A 156 1.32 -9.89 14.58
CA GLY A 156 0.70 -11.14 15.03
C GLY A 156 0.99 -11.41 16.51
N ASP A 157 1.31 -12.65 16.86
CA ASP A 157 1.64 -13.08 18.23
C ASP A 157 3.13 -12.91 18.58
N ARG A 158 3.94 -12.31 17.70
CA ARG A 158 5.37 -12.12 17.96
C ARG A 158 5.59 -10.93 18.87
N ASP A 159 6.35 -11.18 19.93
CA ASP A 159 6.66 -10.18 20.94
C ASP A 159 7.46 -9.03 20.33
N THR A 160 6.86 -7.84 20.27
CA THR A 160 7.57 -6.63 19.93
C THR A 160 8.43 -6.28 21.14
N LYS A 161 9.72 -6.63 21.11
CA LYS A 161 10.71 -6.33 22.17
C LYS A 161 10.90 -4.83 22.47
N ARG A 162 10.03 -3.96 21.93
CA ARG A 162 10.04 -2.52 22.07
C ARG A 162 8.76 -2.10 22.79
N THR A 163 8.86 -1.74 24.06
CA THR A 163 7.74 -1.21 24.83
C THR A 163 7.66 0.32 24.70
N LYS A 164 6.59 0.93 25.19
CA LYS A 164 6.46 2.40 25.22
C LYS A 164 7.60 3.07 26.01
N GLU A 165 8.24 2.34 26.93
CA GLU A 165 9.40 2.83 27.69
C GLU A 165 10.67 3.00 26.82
N ASP A 166 10.75 2.32 25.67
CA ASP A 166 11.90 2.39 24.76
C ASP A 166 11.83 3.59 23.78
N ILE A 167 10.73 4.35 23.82
CA ILE A 167 10.52 5.55 22.99
C ILE A 167 10.99 6.75 23.83
N LYS A 168 12.26 7.14 23.66
CA LYS A 168 12.83 8.37 24.22
C LYS A 168 12.34 9.61 23.49
#